data_AF-A0A7V5N8F3-F1
#
_entry.id   AF-A0A7V5N8F3-F1
#
_cell.length_a   1.000
_cell.length_b   1.000
_cell.length_c   1.000
_cell.angle_alpha   90.00
_cell.angle_beta   90.00
_cell.angle_gamma   90.00
#
_symmetry.space_group_name_H-M   'P 1'
#
loop_
_entity.id
_entity.type
_entity.pdbx_description
1 polymer ?
#
loop_
_entity_poly.entity_id
_entity_poly.type
_entity_poly.pdbx_seq_one_letter_code
_entity_poly.pdbx_strand_id
1 'polypeptide(L)'
;MAKTYYEILGVSRNAGEKEIKEAYHRLARTFHPDKATSPEERERIEQKFSLISQAYNTLKDREKRAEYDKTLDLQQQKGTAGQAPQGGRVAGSDSSGVMPGVAVAGLEKSRAQIARRAYLRGIQALQSGDYSRAAEFFEVAIKNKPDEASYYAKLALTLLRAQRSFSRAIEAALKAIELDPYNVDYRLLLAELYEQTGAKSMALKTYEEIIRWDPTNQRALQALGSTKPVTMSEKIIRAIKSFLGRE
;
A
#
# COMPACT_ATOMS: atom_id res chain seq x y z
N MET A 1 -1.30 -10.02 9.51
CA MET A 1 0.11 -10.45 9.65
C MET A 1 0.71 -10.50 8.26
N ALA A 2 1.91 -9.94 8.06
CA ALA A 2 2.58 -10.03 6.76
C ALA A 2 2.98 -11.50 6.53
N LYS A 3 2.72 -12.04 5.33
CA LYS A 3 3.10 -13.43 5.01
C LYS A 3 4.62 -13.54 4.96
N THR A 4 5.18 -14.54 5.64
CA THR A 4 6.62 -14.80 5.61
C THR A 4 7.04 -15.43 4.27
N TYR A 5 8.32 -15.40 3.93
CA TYR A 5 8.84 -16.04 2.72
C TYR A 5 8.65 -17.56 2.75
N TYR A 6 8.66 -18.15 3.94
CA TYR A 6 8.32 -19.56 4.18
C TYR A 6 6.85 -19.83 3.84
N GLU A 7 5.93 -18.96 4.27
CA GLU A 7 4.50 -19.06 3.94
C GLU A 7 4.20 -18.78 2.46
N ILE A 8 4.97 -17.91 1.80
CA ILE A 8 4.84 -17.64 0.36
C ILE A 8 5.23 -18.87 -0.46
N LEU A 9 6.29 -19.57 -0.07
CA LEU A 9 6.69 -20.83 -0.72
C LEU A 9 5.88 -22.05 -0.24
N GLY A 10 5.15 -21.91 0.87
CA GLY A 10 4.41 -23.00 1.50
C GLY A 10 5.33 -24.08 2.08
N VAL A 11 6.46 -23.67 2.65
CA VAL A 11 7.47 -24.56 3.24
C VAL A 11 7.71 -24.23 4.71
N SER A 12 8.22 -25.20 5.48
CA SER A 12 8.57 -24.98 6.88
C SER A 12 9.79 -24.06 7.01
N ARG A 13 9.92 -23.36 8.15
CA ARG A 13 11.15 -22.61 8.49
C ARG A 13 12.38 -23.50 8.59
N ASN A 14 12.19 -24.79 8.85
CA ASN A 14 13.25 -25.80 8.89
C ASN A 14 13.47 -26.49 7.54
N ALA A 15 12.81 -26.05 6.47
CA ALA A 15 12.91 -26.67 5.15
C ALA A 15 14.35 -26.68 4.62
N GLY A 16 14.76 -27.80 4.04
CA GLY A 16 16.06 -27.93 3.38
C GLY A 16 16.10 -27.20 2.03
N GLU A 17 17.29 -26.94 1.49
CA GLU A 17 17.46 -26.28 0.19
C GLU A 17 16.72 -26.99 -0.96
N LYS A 18 16.70 -28.33 -0.91
CA LYS A 18 15.99 -29.17 -1.89
C LYS A 18 14.48 -28.90 -1.87
N GLU A 19 13.89 -28.82 -0.69
CA GLU A 19 12.46 -28.57 -0.50
C GLU A 19 12.07 -27.16 -0.93
N ILE A 20 12.91 -26.16 -0.62
CA ILE A 20 12.74 -24.76 -1.05
C ILE A 20 12.77 -24.66 -2.58
N LYS A 21 13.70 -25.37 -3.23
CA LYS A 21 13.82 -25.41 -4.69
C LYS A 21 12.64 -26.11 -5.35
N GLU A 22 12.18 -27.23 -4.80
CA GLU A 22 11.01 -27.95 -5.30
C GLU A 22 9.72 -27.12 -5.16
N ALA A 23 9.56 -26.43 -4.04
CA ALA A 23 8.44 -25.52 -3.82
C ALA A 23 8.43 -24.35 -4.82
N TYR A 24 9.59 -23.74 -5.07
CA TYR A 24 9.74 -22.69 -6.09
C TYR A 24 9.36 -23.20 -7.48
N HIS A 25 9.89 -24.35 -7.92
CA HIS A 25 9.56 -24.91 -9.24
C HIS A 25 8.08 -25.27 -9.39
N ARG A 26 7.44 -25.78 -8.33
CA ARG A 26 6.00 -26.05 -8.33
C ARG A 26 5.20 -24.76 -8.51
N LEU A 27 5.54 -23.72 -7.76
CA LEU A 27 4.85 -22.43 -7.80
C LEU A 27 5.10 -21.68 -9.12
N ALA A 28 6.32 -21.71 -9.65
CA ALA A 28 6.67 -21.10 -10.93
C ALA A 28 5.88 -21.69 -12.11
N ARG A 29 5.60 -23.00 -12.09
CA ARG A 29 4.73 -23.64 -13.09
C ARG A 29 3.25 -23.30 -12.93
N THR A 30 2.82 -22.97 -11.72
CA THR A 30 1.43 -22.59 -11.43
C THR A 30 1.18 -21.12 -11.78
N PHE A 31 2.13 -20.25 -11.49
CA PHE A 31 2.07 -18.81 -11.70
C PHE A 31 2.95 -18.35 -12.86
N HIS A 32 2.97 -19.10 -13.96
CA HIS A 32 3.65 -18.68 -15.18
C HIS A 32 2.77 -17.68 -15.96
N PRO A 33 3.32 -16.57 -16.50
CA PRO A 33 2.54 -15.55 -17.21
C PRO A 33 1.74 -16.10 -18.41
N ASP A 34 2.22 -17.17 -19.05
CA ASP A 34 1.52 -17.83 -20.17
C ASP A 34 0.19 -18.50 -19.79
N LYS A 35 -0.08 -18.70 -18.49
CA LYS A 35 -1.37 -19.22 -18.01
C LYS A 35 -2.45 -18.16 -17.88
N ALA A 36 -2.11 -16.89 -18.07
CA ALA A 36 -3.06 -15.80 -17.95
C ALA A 36 -3.98 -15.71 -19.16
N THR A 37 -5.29 -15.72 -18.92
CA THR A 37 -6.31 -15.62 -19.96
C THR A 37 -6.81 -14.18 -20.14
N SER A 38 -6.51 -13.30 -19.18
CA SER A 38 -6.89 -11.89 -19.21
C SER A 38 -5.77 -10.98 -18.69
N PRO A 39 -5.77 -9.68 -19.04
CA PRO A 39 -4.81 -8.71 -18.52
C PRO A 39 -4.77 -8.63 -16.99
N GLU A 40 -5.94 -8.72 -16.33
CA GLU A 40 -6.04 -8.73 -14.85
C GLU A 40 -5.48 -10.01 -14.22
N GLU A 41 -5.66 -11.15 -14.88
CA GLU A 41 -5.10 -12.42 -14.44
C GLU A 41 -3.58 -12.43 -14.61
N ARG A 42 -3.08 -11.85 -15.70
CA ARG A 42 -1.65 -11.69 -15.96
C ARG A 42 -0.97 -10.86 -14.88
N GLU A 43 -1.54 -9.72 -14.52
CA GLU A 43 -0.99 -8.86 -13.47
C GLU A 43 -0.96 -9.58 -12.11
N ARG A 44 -2.02 -10.29 -11.73
CA ARG A 44 -2.05 -11.09 -10.49
C ARG A 44 -1.03 -12.22 -10.49
N ILE A 45 -0.83 -12.86 -11.64
CA ILE A 45 0.18 -13.91 -11.82
C ILE A 45 1.59 -13.32 -11.71
N GLU A 46 1.86 -12.19 -12.36
CA GLU A 46 3.15 -11.50 -12.32
C GLU A 46 3.50 -11.01 -10.89
N GLN A 47 2.53 -10.43 -10.17
CA GLN A 47 2.71 -10.02 -8.77
C GLN A 47 3.04 -11.21 -7.86
N LYS A 48 2.30 -12.32 -7.99
CA LYS A 48 2.58 -13.54 -7.20
C LYS A 48 3.92 -14.15 -7.58
N PHE A 49 4.25 -14.20 -8.87
CA PHE A 49 5.51 -14.73 -9.36
C PHE A 49 6.72 -13.93 -8.87
N SER A 50 6.60 -12.60 -8.82
CA SER A 50 7.62 -11.72 -8.24
C SER A 50 7.86 -12.03 -6.76
N LEU A 51 6.79 -12.18 -5.97
CA LEU A 51 6.90 -12.53 -4.55
C LEU A 51 7.52 -13.92 -4.33
N ILE A 52 7.13 -14.91 -5.14
CA ILE A 52 7.69 -16.27 -5.11
C ILE A 52 9.19 -16.26 -5.43
N SER A 53 9.59 -15.47 -6.43
CA SER A 53 10.98 -15.33 -6.85
C SER A 53 11.84 -14.64 -5.79
N GLN A 54 11.32 -13.59 -5.16
CA GLN A 54 11.98 -12.91 -4.04
C GLN A 54 12.16 -13.85 -2.84
N ALA A 55 11.11 -14.58 -2.46
CA ALA A 55 11.17 -15.55 -1.36
C ALA A 55 12.23 -16.64 -1.64
N TYR A 56 12.26 -17.19 -2.86
CA TYR A 56 13.26 -18.19 -3.23
C TYR A 56 14.70 -17.64 -3.22
N ASN A 57 14.93 -16.45 -3.77
CA ASN A 57 16.27 -15.85 -3.82
C ASN A 57 16.83 -15.53 -2.43
N THR A 58 15.97 -15.20 -1.46
CA THR A 58 16.37 -14.99 -0.07
C THR A 58 16.59 -16.32 0.66
N LEU A 59 15.71 -17.32 0.47
CA LEU A 59 15.75 -18.58 1.23
C LEU A 59 16.74 -19.62 0.69
N LYS A 60 17.11 -19.54 -0.60
CA LYS A 60 18.13 -20.40 -1.23
C LYS A 60 19.53 -20.06 -0.74
N ASP A 61 19.79 -18.79 -0.46
CA ASP A 61 21.08 -18.30 0.00
C ASP A 61 21.16 -18.42 1.52
N ARG A 62 22.13 -19.21 2.02
CA ARG A 62 22.27 -19.51 3.45
C ARG A 62 22.50 -18.25 4.30
N GLU A 63 23.24 -17.28 3.78
CA GLU A 63 23.56 -16.04 4.50
C GLU A 63 22.34 -15.13 4.55
N LYS A 64 21.66 -14.94 3.41
CA LYS A 64 20.43 -14.14 3.34
C LYS A 64 19.28 -14.76 4.14
N ARG A 65 19.18 -16.09 4.16
CA ARG A 65 18.22 -16.83 4.99
C ARG A 65 18.48 -16.59 6.47
N ALA A 66 19.74 -16.64 6.91
CA ALA A 66 20.11 -16.39 8.30
C ALA A 66 19.79 -14.94 8.72
N GLU A 67 20.06 -13.95 7.86
CA GLU A 67 19.67 -12.55 8.13
C GLU A 67 18.15 -12.42 8.21
N TYR A 68 17.42 -13.03 7.27
CA TYR A 68 15.96 -13.03 7.24
C TYR A 68 15.37 -13.67 8.51
N ASP A 69 15.88 -14.83 8.93
CA ASP A 69 15.48 -15.51 10.16
C ASP A 69 15.70 -14.64 11.40
N LYS A 70 16.86 -13.99 11.50
CA LYS A 70 17.16 -13.05 12.60
C LYS A 70 16.16 -11.89 12.62
N THR A 71 15.75 -11.36 11.46
CA THR A 71 14.75 -10.29 11.41
C THR A 71 13.37 -10.77 11.85
N LEU A 72 12.98 -12.00 11.53
CA LEU A 72 11.70 -12.58 11.97
C LEU A 72 11.67 -12.77 13.49
N ASP A 73 12.75 -13.25 14.09
CA ASP A 73 12.85 -13.44 15.55
C ASP A 73 12.79 -12.10 16.30
N LEU A 74 13.46 -11.06 15.80
CA LEU A 74 13.39 -9.71 16.36
C LEU A 74 11.99 -9.09 16.24
N GLN A 75 11.24 -9.42 15.17
CA GLN A 75 9.86 -8.97 15.00
C GLN A 75 8.90 -9.70 15.94
N GLN A 76 9.12 -10.99 16.22
CA GLN A 76 8.36 -11.75 17.20
C GLN A 76 8.63 -11.29 18.64
N GLN A 77 9.89 -10.99 19.00
CA GLN A 77 10.25 -10.46 20.32
C GLN A 77 9.68 -9.06 20.60
N LYS A 78 9.56 -8.20 19.58
CA LYS A 78 8.88 -6.89 19.71
C LYS A 78 7.36 -7.01 19.88
N GLY A 79 6.76 -8.18 19.65
CA GLY A 79 5.36 -8.45 19.93
C GLY A 79 5.07 -8.85 21.38
N THR A 80 6.10 -9.23 22.15
CA THR A 80 5.96 -9.70 23.55
C THR A 80 6.59 -8.76 24.59
N ALA A 81 7.41 -7.79 24.17
CA ALA A 81 8.05 -6.82 25.07
C ALA A 81 7.17 -5.58 25.33
N GLY A 82 6.03 -5.80 25.98
CA GLY A 82 5.20 -4.78 26.62
C GLY A 82 5.49 -4.64 28.11
N GLN A 83 6.76 -4.65 28.52
CA GLN A 83 7.19 -4.22 29.87
C GLN A 83 8.66 -3.85 29.84
N ALA A 84 8.96 -2.59 30.16
CA ALA A 84 10.32 -2.10 30.32
C ALA A 84 10.96 -2.72 31.59
N PRO A 85 12.30 -2.76 31.65
CA PRO A 85 12.92 -1.80 32.55
C PRO A 85 14.13 -1.07 31.97
N GLN A 86 14.45 -0.03 32.72
CA GLN A 86 15.36 1.07 32.51
C GLN A 86 16.83 0.68 32.76
N GLY A 87 17.76 1.34 32.08
CA GLY A 87 19.13 1.56 32.56
C GLY A 87 20.26 0.88 31.75
N GLY A 88 21.27 1.67 31.39
CA GLY A 88 22.57 1.15 30.93
C GLY A 88 23.26 2.02 29.88
N ARG A 89 24.03 3.02 30.33
CA ARG A 89 25.07 3.71 29.54
C ARG A 89 26.31 2.80 29.42
N VAL A 90 26.90 2.68 28.23
CA VAL A 90 28.36 2.53 27.95
C VAL A 90 28.55 2.96 26.48
N ALA A 91 29.16 4.11 26.18
CA ALA A 91 30.58 4.37 25.89
C ALA A 91 31.13 3.58 24.67
N GLY A 92 31.81 4.30 23.78
CA GLY A 92 32.06 3.92 22.38
C GLY A 92 33.44 3.38 22.08
N SER A 93 33.68 3.08 20.79
CA SER A 93 34.97 3.19 20.08
C SER A 93 34.81 2.72 18.63
N ASP A 94 34.97 3.66 17.71
CA ASP A 94 35.73 3.62 16.45
C ASP A 94 35.83 2.33 15.63
N SER A 95 35.38 2.40 14.37
CA SER A 95 36.21 1.96 13.23
C SER A 95 35.61 2.42 11.90
N SER A 96 36.39 3.26 11.23
CA SER A 96 36.25 3.78 9.87
C SER A 96 36.19 2.67 8.82
N GLY A 97 35.21 2.75 7.91
CA GLY A 97 35.07 1.83 6.78
C GLY A 97 33.82 2.11 5.97
N VAL A 98 33.79 3.23 5.25
CA VAL A 98 32.64 3.63 4.41
C VAL A 98 32.61 2.77 3.15
N MET A 99 31.78 1.73 3.16
CA MET A 99 31.34 1.00 1.97
C MET A 99 30.09 1.70 1.38
N PRO A 100 30.11 2.15 0.11
CA PRO A 100 29.08 3.06 -0.42
C PRO A 100 27.71 2.41 -0.70
N GLY A 101 27.55 1.08 -0.54
CA GLY A 101 26.29 0.37 -0.79
C GLY A 101 25.48 -0.03 0.46
N VAL A 102 26.11 -0.12 1.64
CA VAL A 102 25.48 -0.68 2.85
C VAL A 102 24.78 0.40 3.69
N ALA A 103 25.27 1.64 3.61
CA ALA A 103 24.70 2.78 4.34
C ALA A 103 23.31 3.18 3.81
N VAL A 104 23.06 3.05 2.51
CA VAL A 104 21.77 3.45 1.89
C VAL A 104 20.63 2.54 2.36
N ALA A 105 20.84 1.22 2.38
CA ALA A 105 19.84 0.26 2.87
C ALA A 105 19.54 0.41 4.38
N GLY A 106 20.55 0.77 5.18
CA GLY A 106 20.37 1.10 6.61
C GLY A 106 19.57 2.38 6.83
N LEU A 107 19.83 3.41 6.02
CA LEU A 107 19.10 4.68 6.04
C LEU A 107 17.66 4.52 5.54
N GLU A 108 17.41 3.70 4.51
CA GLU A 108 16.06 3.38 4.03
C GLU A 108 15.25 2.61 5.08
N LYS A 109 15.83 1.59 5.72
CA LYS A 109 15.19 0.88 6.85
C LYS A 109 14.89 1.82 8.02
N SER A 110 15.73 2.84 8.25
CA SER A 110 15.53 3.88 9.27
C SER A 110 14.40 4.84 8.87
N ARG A 111 14.38 5.35 7.63
CA ARG A 111 13.34 6.22 7.09
C ARG A 111 11.98 5.55 7.09
N ALA A 112 11.88 4.30 6.66
CA ALA A 112 10.64 3.53 6.70
C ALA A 112 10.09 3.38 8.15
N GLN A 113 10.97 3.20 9.13
CA GLN A 113 10.59 3.16 10.54
C GLN A 113 10.12 4.53 11.06
N ILE A 114 10.82 5.61 10.69
CA ILE A 114 10.41 6.99 11.02
C ILE A 114 9.03 7.26 10.42
N ALA A 115 8.84 6.93 9.14
CA ALA A 115 7.58 7.12 8.43
C ALA A 115 6.43 6.36 9.10
N ARG A 116 6.66 5.08 9.45
CA ARG A 116 5.66 4.26 10.14
C ARG A 116 5.30 4.82 11.53
N ARG A 117 6.28 5.26 12.32
CA ARG A 117 6.02 5.85 13.65
C ARG A 117 5.27 7.16 13.52
N ALA A 118 5.66 8.01 12.58
CA ALA A 118 4.97 9.26 12.28
C ALA A 118 3.52 8.98 11.86
N TYR A 119 3.30 8.06 10.92
CA TYR A 119 1.95 7.65 10.51
C TYR A 119 1.09 7.20 11.69
N LEU A 120 1.60 6.33 12.56
CA LEU A 120 0.86 5.85 13.73
C LEU A 120 0.49 7.00 14.70
N ARG A 121 1.41 7.94 14.94
CA ARG A 121 1.13 9.14 15.74
C ARG A 121 0.09 10.04 15.07
N GLY A 122 0.14 10.16 13.74
CA GLY A 122 -0.85 10.88 12.95
C GLY A 122 -2.25 10.28 13.09
N ILE A 123 -2.36 8.95 13.04
CA ILE A 123 -3.63 8.25 13.27
C ILE A 123 -4.14 8.49 14.70
N GLN A 124 -3.27 8.43 15.71
CA GLN A 124 -3.66 8.72 17.10
C GLN A 124 -4.14 10.17 17.28
N ALA A 125 -3.44 11.13 16.68
CA ALA A 125 -3.84 12.54 16.71
C ALA A 125 -5.19 12.74 16.00
N LEU A 126 -5.39 12.11 14.84
CA LEU A 126 -6.65 12.15 14.09
C LEU A 126 -7.82 11.58 14.90
N GLN A 127 -7.61 10.45 15.57
CA GLN A 127 -8.61 9.86 16.48
C GLN A 127 -8.94 10.76 17.67
N SER A 128 -7.97 11.56 18.11
CA SER A 128 -8.14 12.55 19.17
C SER A 128 -8.78 13.85 18.67
N GLY A 129 -9.10 13.96 17.38
CA GLY A 129 -9.65 15.18 16.76
C GLY A 129 -8.61 16.28 16.52
N ASP A 130 -7.34 16.02 16.78
CA ASP A 130 -6.26 17.00 16.59
C ASP A 130 -5.74 16.95 15.15
N TYR A 131 -6.49 17.60 14.26
CA TYR A 131 -6.20 17.57 12.83
C TYR A 131 -4.89 18.28 12.47
N SER A 132 -4.49 19.30 13.24
CA SER A 132 -3.23 20.03 13.01
C SER A 132 -2.02 19.13 13.23
N ARG A 133 -1.92 18.49 14.41
CA ARG A 133 -0.81 17.55 14.69
C ARG A 133 -0.87 16.31 13.79
N ALA A 134 -2.08 15.84 13.46
CA ALA A 134 -2.23 14.72 12.55
C ALA A 134 -1.61 15.01 11.17
N ALA A 135 -1.90 16.20 10.60
CA ALA A 135 -1.34 16.61 9.31
C ALA A 135 0.20 16.67 9.35
N GLU A 136 0.77 17.29 10.39
CA GLU A 136 2.24 17.34 10.57
C GLU A 136 2.87 15.94 10.60
N PHE A 137 2.27 15.02 11.34
CA PHE A 137 2.76 13.64 11.40
C PHE A 137 2.65 12.91 10.05
N PHE A 138 1.57 13.12 9.29
CA PHE A 138 1.45 12.53 7.96
C PHE A 138 2.44 13.14 6.96
N GLU A 139 2.74 14.44 7.05
CA GLU A 139 3.79 15.08 6.25
C GLU A 139 5.18 14.51 6.55
N VAL A 140 5.49 14.27 7.83
CA VAL A 140 6.73 13.58 8.21
C VAL A 140 6.75 12.16 7.64
N ALA A 141 5.62 11.45 7.63
CA ALA A 141 5.53 10.13 7.02
C ALA A 141 5.82 10.17 5.52
N ILE A 142 5.20 11.10 4.79
CA ILE A 142 5.39 11.34 3.35
C ILE A 142 6.84 11.70 3.04
N LYS A 143 7.46 12.62 3.80
CA LYS A 143 8.85 13.04 3.59
C LYS A 143 9.83 11.86 3.67
N ASN A 144 9.53 10.87 4.51
CA ASN A 144 10.40 9.72 4.72
C ASN A 144 10.07 8.54 3.79
N LYS A 145 8.83 8.43 3.31
CA LYS A 145 8.38 7.40 2.36
C LYS A 145 7.32 8.00 1.39
N PRO A 146 7.74 8.64 0.30
CA PRO A 146 6.87 9.39 -0.62
C PRO A 146 6.15 8.50 -1.66
N ASP A 147 6.47 7.20 -1.71
CA ASP A 147 5.87 6.20 -2.59
C ASP A 147 4.67 5.48 -1.95
N GLU A 148 4.29 5.87 -0.73
CA GLU A 148 3.20 5.24 0.02
C GLU A 148 1.89 6.02 -0.13
N ALA A 149 1.01 5.53 -1.02
CA ALA A 149 -0.29 6.14 -1.34
C ALA A 149 -1.16 6.41 -0.10
N SER A 150 -1.15 5.47 0.86
CA SER A 150 -1.97 5.55 2.07
C SER A 150 -1.66 6.77 2.93
N TYR A 151 -0.42 7.27 2.92
CA TYR A 151 -0.02 8.45 3.70
C TYR A 151 -0.62 9.73 3.14
N TYR A 152 -0.63 9.87 1.81
CA TYR A 152 -1.28 10.98 1.14
C TYR A 152 -2.80 10.95 1.34
N ALA A 153 -3.42 9.78 1.25
CA ALA A 153 -4.85 9.63 1.51
C ALA A 153 -5.23 10.03 2.95
N LYS A 154 -4.41 9.67 3.95
CA LYS A 154 -4.64 10.12 5.35
C LYS A 154 -4.43 11.61 5.54
N LEU A 155 -3.44 12.21 4.87
CA LEU A 155 -3.26 13.66 4.89
C LEU A 155 -4.47 14.37 4.28
N ALA A 156 -4.92 13.94 3.09
CA ALA A 156 -6.09 14.50 2.42
C ALA A 156 -7.35 14.40 3.29
N LEU A 157 -7.61 13.22 3.87
CA LEU A 157 -8.72 13.01 4.80
C LEU A 157 -8.60 13.94 6.02
N THR A 158 -7.41 14.10 6.58
CA THR A 158 -7.19 14.96 7.76
C THR A 158 -7.50 16.41 7.45
N LEU A 159 -7.02 16.92 6.31
CA LEU A 159 -7.27 18.29 5.86
C LEU A 159 -8.74 18.53 5.54
N LEU A 160 -9.41 17.56 4.92
CA LEU A 160 -10.86 17.55 4.71
C LEU A 160 -11.61 17.67 6.05
N ARG A 161 -11.28 16.84 7.04
CA ARG A 161 -11.92 16.87 8.36
C ARG A 161 -11.61 18.14 9.15
N ALA A 162 -10.43 18.72 8.96
CA ALA A 162 -10.08 20.02 9.52
C ALA A 162 -10.88 21.18 8.88
N GLN A 163 -11.56 20.94 7.75
CA GLN A 163 -12.17 21.98 6.90
C GLN A 163 -11.17 23.08 6.54
N ARG A 164 -9.90 22.71 6.33
CA ARG A 164 -8.80 23.63 6.06
C ARG A 164 -8.05 23.23 4.81
N SER A 165 -7.63 24.25 4.05
CA SER A 165 -6.74 24.09 2.89
C SER A 165 -7.19 23.00 1.90
N PHE A 166 -8.42 23.11 1.39
CA PHE A 166 -8.97 22.14 0.43
C PHE A 166 -8.11 21.91 -0.80
N SER A 167 -7.37 22.93 -1.28
CA SER A 167 -6.40 22.77 -2.36
C SER A 167 -5.34 21.71 -2.05
N ARG A 168 -4.71 21.81 -0.88
CA ARG A 168 -3.71 20.85 -0.39
C ARG A 168 -4.31 19.45 -0.20
N ALA A 169 -5.56 19.38 0.24
CA ALA A 169 -6.27 18.12 0.42
C ALA A 169 -6.52 17.43 -0.93
N ILE A 170 -6.95 18.19 -1.95
CA ILE A 170 -7.14 17.70 -3.31
C ILE A 170 -5.81 17.23 -3.92
N GLU A 171 -4.73 18.01 -3.78
CA GLU A 171 -3.39 17.62 -4.24
C GLU A 171 -2.93 16.30 -3.62
N ALA A 172 -3.12 16.13 -2.30
CA ALA A 172 -2.78 14.90 -1.62
C ALA A 172 -3.67 13.72 -2.08
N ALA A 173 -4.97 13.93 -2.28
CA ALA A 173 -5.86 12.89 -2.80
C ALA A 173 -5.48 12.46 -4.22
N LEU A 174 -5.16 13.41 -5.10
CA LEU A 174 -4.66 13.14 -6.45
C LEU A 174 -3.35 12.35 -6.41
N LYS A 175 -2.43 12.70 -5.51
CA LYS A 175 -1.17 11.96 -5.36
C LYS A 175 -1.40 10.52 -4.87
N ALA A 176 -2.37 10.30 -3.98
CA ALA A 176 -2.75 8.95 -3.56
C ALA A 176 -3.29 8.12 -4.73
N ILE A 177 -4.12 8.70 -5.61
CA ILE A 177 -4.64 8.05 -6.81
C ILE A 177 -3.53 7.79 -7.83
N GLU A 178 -2.56 8.71 -7.97
CA GLU A 178 -1.41 8.51 -8.85
C GLU A 178 -0.58 7.30 -8.42
N LEU A 179 -0.38 7.10 -7.11
CA LEU A 179 0.40 6.00 -6.54
C LEU A 179 -0.37 4.67 -6.50
N ASP A 180 -1.69 4.71 -6.32
CA ASP A 180 -2.57 3.53 -6.36
C ASP A 180 -3.84 3.83 -7.17
N PRO A 181 -3.76 3.70 -8.51
CA PRO A 181 -4.85 4.05 -9.40
C PRO A 181 -6.06 3.12 -9.33
N TYR A 182 -6.05 2.02 -8.58
CA TYR A 182 -7.21 1.10 -8.53
C TYR A 182 -8.00 1.24 -7.24
N ASN A 183 -7.50 2.04 -6.30
CA ASN A 183 -8.16 2.26 -5.03
C ASN A 183 -9.40 3.17 -5.21
N VAL A 184 -10.58 2.58 -5.03
CA VAL A 184 -11.84 3.29 -5.12
C VAL A 184 -12.02 4.27 -3.95
N ASP A 185 -11.48 3.96 -2.77
CA ASP A 185 -11.59 4.82 -1.59
C ASP A 185 -10.87 6.15 -1.80
N TYR A 186 -9.74 6.16 -2.51
CA TYR A 186 -9.00 7.40 -2.81
C TYR A 186 -9.77 8.30 -3.79
N ARG A 187 -10.46 7.69 -4.77
CA ARG A 187 -11.37 8.45 -5.64
C ARG A 187 -12.59 8.97 -4.91
N LEU A 188 -13.16 8.19 -3.99
CA LEU A 188 -14.27 8.63 -3.16
C LEU A 188 -13.87 9.84 -2.30
N LEU A 189 -12.66 9.81 -1.74
CA LEU A 189 -12.11 10.93 -0.99
C LEU A 189 -11.96 12.18 -1.86
N LEU A 190 -11.48 12.03 -3.10
CA LEU A 190 -11.39 13.15 -4.06
C LEU A 190 -12.78 13.69 -4.44
N ALA A 191 -13.76 12.81 -4.68
CA ALA A 191 -15.13 13.22 -5.00
C ALA A 191 -15.76 14.01 -3.84
N GLU A 192 -15.57 13.56 -2.60
CA GLU A 192 -16.01 14.25 -1.39
C GLU A 192 -15.35 15.63 -1.22
N LEU A 193 -14.06 15.74 -1.55
CA LEU A 193 -13.35 17.02 -1.57
C LEU A 193 -13.91 17.99 -2.61
N TYR A 194 -14.28 17.49 -3.79
CA TYR A 194 -14.93 18.32 -4.81
C TYR A 194 -16.35 18.74 -4.41
N GLU A 195 -17.11 17.89 -3.72
CA GLU A 195 -18.40 18.28 -3.15
C GLU A 195 -18.25 19.39 -2.11
N GLN A 196 -17.30 19.26 -1.18
CA GLN A 196 -17.07 20.27 -0.13
C GLN A 196 -16.62 21.62 -0.69
N THR A 197 -15.91 21.61 -1.81
CA THR A 197 -15.46 22.85 -2.48
C THR A 197 -16.48 23.40 -3.48
N GLY A 198 -17.64 22.75 -3.65
CA GLY A 198 -18.68 23.16 -4.60
C GLY A 198 -18.36 22.84 -6.06
N ALA A 199 -17.28 22.11 -6.34
CA ALA A 199 -16.87 21.69 -7.68
C ALA A 199 -17.71 20.48 -8.18
N LYS A 200 -19.04 20.66 -8.22
CA LYS A 200 -20.03 19.59 -8.48
C LYS A 200 -19.78 18.83 -9.78
N SER A 201 -19.38 19.52 -10.85
CA SER A 201 -19.07 18.91 -12.14
C SER A 201 -17.90 17.93 -12.06
N MET A 202 -16.87 18.28 -11.30
CA MET A 202 -15.70 17.41 -11.08
C MET A 202 -16.08 16.22 -10.20
N ALA A 203 -16.85 16.44 -9.13
CA ALA A 203 -17.35 15.37 -8.27
C ALA A 203 -18.14 14.32 -9.06
N LEU A 204 -19.09 14.74 -9.90
CA LEU A 204 -19.89 13.84 -10.72
C LEU A 204 -19.02 12.99 -11.66
N LYS A 205 -18.04 13.60 -12.35
CA LYS A 205 -17.09 12.87 -13.18
C LYS A 205 -16.30 11.82 -12.39
N THR A 206 -15.84 12.17 -11.18
CA THR A 206 -15.14 11.22 -10.31
C THR A 206 -16.04 10.07 -9.87
N TYR A 207 -17.32 10.32 -9.57
CA TYR A 207 -18.29 9.25 -9.27
C TYR A 207 -18.58 8.35 -10.46
N GLU A 208 -18.66 8.89 -11.67
CA GLU A 208 -18.77 8.08 -12.88
C GLU A 208 -17.57 7.15 -13.05
N GLU A 209 -16.36 7.62 -12.77
CA GLU A 209 -15.17 6.77 -12.75
C GLU A 209 -15.26 5.68 -11.68
N ILE A 210 -15.70 6.02 -10.47
CA ILE A 210 -15.88 5.05 -9.38
C ILE A 210 -16.80 3.92 -9.81
N ILE A 211 -17.95 4.21 -10.42
CA ILE A 211 -18.91 3.18 -10.86
C ILE A 211 -18.35 2.29 -11.97
N ARG A 212 -17.39 2.77 -12.78
CA ARG A 212 -16.70 1.91 -13.74
C ARG A 212 -15.92 0.81 -13.03
N TRP A 213 -15.26 1.13 -11.91
CA TRP A 213 -14.45 0.19 -11.12
C TRP A 213 -15.28 -0.63 -10.12
N ASP A 214 -16.16 0.02 -9.37
CA ASP A 214 -17.08 -0.56 -8.39
C ASP A 214 -18.53 -0.13 -8.69
N PRO A 215 -19.26 -0.90 -9.52
CA PRO A 215 -20.66 -0.59 -9.86
C PRO A 215 -21.62 -0.69 -8.70
N THR A 216 -21.21 -1.31 -7.59
CA THR A 216 -22.02 -1.48 -6.39
C THR A 216 -21.79 -0.39 -5.35
N ASN A 217 -20.93 0.58 -5.65
CA ASN A 217 -20.58 1.64 -4.73
C ASN A 217 -21.79 2.52 -4.40
N GLN A 218 -22.34 2.35 -3.20
CA GLN A 218 -23.57 3.04 -2.80
C GLN A 218 -23.42 4.56 -2.79
N ARG A 219 -22.26 5.07 -2.37
CA ARG A 219 -22.01 6.52 -2.30
C ARG A 219 -21.99 7.14 -3.69
N ALA A 220 -21.31 6.50 -4.65
CA ALA A 220 -21.30 6.97 -6.02
C ALA A 220 -22.69 6.85 -6.68
N LEU A 221 -23.41 5.75 -6.45
CA LEU A 221 -24.78 5.58 -6.94
C LEU A 221 -25.72 6.68 -6.43
N GLN A 222 -25.68 6.97 -5.12
CA GLN A 222 -26.45 8.05 -4.51
C GLN A 222 -26.09 9.42 -5.11
N ALA A 223 -24.80 9.72 -5.25
CA ALA A 223 -24.34 11.00 -5.78
C ALA A 223 -24.75 11.23 -7.25
N LEU A 224 -24.88 10.16 -8.04
CA LEU A 224 -25.40 10.20 -9.41
C LEU A 224 -26.94 10.10 -9.49
N GLY A 225 -27.65 10.02 -8.35
CA GLY A 225 -29.10 9.84 -8.32
C GLY A 225 -29.59 8.50 -8.85
N SER A 226 -28.72 7.49 -8.88
CA SER A 226 -29.02 6.14 -9.38
C SER A 226 -29.26 5.17 -8.23
N THR A 227 -30.35 4.42 -8.26
CA THR A 227 -30.71 3.46 -7.20
C THR A 227 -30.41 2.01 -7.57
N LYS A 228 -30.00 1.75 -8.82
CA LYS A 228 -29.63 0.43 -9.32
C LYS A 228 -28.15 0.39 -9.69
N PRO A 229 -27.39 -0.62 -9.24
CA PRO A 229 -26.02 -0.82 -9.69
C PRO A 229 -26.00 -0.98 -11.21
N VAL A 230 -25.05 -0.32 -11.89
CA VAL A 230 -24.93 -0.44 -13.34
C VAL A 230 -24.61 -1.90 -13.66
N THR A 231 -25.53 -2.54 -14.35
CA THR A 231 -25.44 -3.97 -14.67
C THR A 231 -24.29 -4.21 -15.66
N MET A 232 -23.69 -5.41 -15.62
CA MET A 232 -22.63 -5.77 -16.57
C MET A 232 -23.11 -5.67 -18.03
N SER A 233 -24.39 -5.91 -18.26
CA SER A 233 -25.08 -5.67 -19.54
C SER A 233 -25.02 -4.20 -19.98
N GLU A 234 -25.26 -3.25 -19.08
CA GLU A 234 -25.17 -1.82 -19.39
C GLU A 234 -23.72 -1.38 -19.65
N LYS A 235 -22.73 -1.97 -18.95
CA LYS A 235 -21.30 -1.78 -19.25
C LYS A 235 -20.96 -2.20 -20.69
N ILE A 236 -21.41 -3.40 -21.08
CA ILE A 236 -21.18 -3.93 -22.43
C ILE A 236 -21.86 -3.04 -23.48
N ILE A 237 -23.11 -2.63 -23.26
CA ILE A 237 -23.83 -1.75 -24.18
C ILE A 237 -23.12 -0.39 -24.34
N ARG A 238 -22.64 0.20 -23.25
CA ARG A 238 -21.94 1.50 -23.28
C ARG A 238 -20.58 1.41 -23.97
N ALA A 239 -19.82 0.34 -23.72
CA ALA A 239 -18.55 0.05 -24.38
C ALA A 239 -18.75 -0.18 -25.89
N ILE A 240 -19.79 -0.93 -26.27
CA ILE A 240 -20.15 -1.15 -27.68
C ILE A 240 -20.56 0.15 -28.36
N LYS A 241 -21.39 1.00 -27.72
CA LYS A 241 -21.78 2.31 -28.28
C LYS A 241 -20.58 3.26 -28.47
N SER A 242 -19.69 3.30 -27.48
CA SER A 242 -18.43 4.05 -27.55
C SER A 242 -17.52 3.57 -28.67
N PHE A 243 -17.43 2.25 -28.88
CA PHE A 243 -16.63 1.67 -29.96
C PHE A 243 -17.27 1.89 -31.35
N LEU A 244 -18.60 1.95 -31.42
CA LEU A 244 -19.35 2.14 -32.67
C LEU A 244 -19.60 3.60 -33.05
N GLY A 245 -19.17 4.57 -32.24
CA GLY A 245 -19.31 6.01 -32.54
C GLY A 245 -20.76 6.48 -32.73
N ARG A 246 -21.73 5.76 -32.17
CA ARG A 246 -23.15 6.14 -32.21
C ARG A 246 -23.56 6.63 -30.81
N GLU A 247 -23.55 7.95 -30.64
CA GLU A 247 -24.23 8.63 -29.54
C GLU A 247 -25.76 8.50 -29.68
#